data_AF-A0A925J577-F1
#
_entry.id   AF-A0A925J577-F1
#
_cell.length_a   1.000
_cell.length_b   1.000
_cell.length_c   1.000
_cell.angle_alpha   90.00
_cell.angle_beta   90.00
_cell.angle_gamma   90.00
#
_symmetry.space_group_name_H-M   'P 1'
#
loop_
_entity.id
_entity.type
_entity.pdbx_description
1 polymer ?
#
loop_
_entity_poly.entity_id
_entity_poly.type
_entity_poly.pdbx_seq_one_letter_code
_entity_poly.pdbx_strand_id
1 'polypeptide(L)' 'MARFLSLVGAEDATRVRSAALRDATVVQLLRAVDSISANIAEGYSRFSGRERARFYEIALGSAREAREWYAR' A
#
# COMPACT_ATOMS: atom_id res chain seq x y z
N MET A 1 -27.65 14.75 -20.05
CA MET A 1 -27.76 14.53 -18.58
C MET A 1 -26.78 13.48 -18.07
N ALA A 2 -26.78 12.24 -18.59
CA ALA A 2 -25.92 11.15 -18.09
C ALA A 2 -24.40 11.45 -18.10
N ARG A 3 -23.88 12.10 -19.15
CA ARG A 3 -22.46 12.46 -19.25
C ARG A 3 -22.01 13.52 -18.23
N PHE A 4 -22.89 14.44 -17.87
CA PHE A 4 -22.59 15.49 -16.89
C PHE A 4 -22.45 14.90 -15.48
N LEU A 5 -23.40 14.06 -15.07
CA LEU A 5 -23.34 13.35 -13.78
C LEU A 5 -22.11 12.43 -13.69
N SER A 6 -21.74 11.77 -14.79
CA SER A 6 -20.53 10.94 -14.83
C SER A 6 -19.24 11.76 -14.64
N LEU A 7 -19.17 12.98 -15.17
CA LEU A 7 -17.98 13.84 -15.02
C LEU A 7 -17.87 14.40 -13.61
N VAL A 8 -18.98 14.91 -13.05
CA VAL A 8 -19.03 15.41 -11.67
C VAL A 8 -18.69 14.29 -10.69
N GLY A 9 -19.25 13.09 -10.88
CA GLY A 9 -18.94 11.93 -10.04
C GLY A 9 -17.47 11.50 -10.11
N ALA A 10 -16.83 11.57 -11.29
CA ALA A 10 -15.41 11.27 -11.43
C ALA A 10 -14.52 12.32 -10.75
N GLU A 11 -14.87 13.59 -10.85
CA GLU A 11 -14.15 14.69 -10.19
C GLU A 11 -14.25 14.57 -8.66
N ASP A 12 -15.44 14.32 -8.14
CA ASP A 12 -15.66 14.14 -6.70
C ASP A 12 -14.96 12.90 -6.16
N ALA A 13 -15.01 11.77 -6.87
CA ALA A 13 -14.24 10.57 -6.51
C ALA A 13 -12.72 10.86 -6.46
N THR A 14 -12.22 11.68 -7.38
CA THR A 14 -10.81 12.10 -7.41
C THR A 14 -10.49 13.03 -6.23
N ARG A 15 -11.38 13.94 -5.86
CA ARG A 15 -11.23 14.82 -4.68
C ARG A 15 -11.26 14.02 -3.38
N VAL A 16 -12.20 13.10 -3.21
CA VAL A 16 -12.26 12.22 -2.03
C VAL A 16 -10.99 11.38 -1.92
N ARG A 17 -10.54 10.77 -3.02
CA ARG A 17 -9.29 10.00 -3.05
C ARG A 17 -8.08 10.87 -2.68
N SER A 18 -7.97 12.06 -3.27
CA SER A 18 -6.84 12.96 -2.98
C SER A 18 -6.87 13.52 -1.56
N ALA A 19 -8.05 13.74 -0.98
CA ALA A 19 -8.20 14.10 0.43
C ALA A 19 -7.76 12.95 1.34
N ALA A 20 -8.17 11.71 1.04
CA ALA A 20 -7.71 10.52 1.77
C ALA A 20 -6.19 10.32 1.66
N LEU A 21 -5.59 10.58 0.49
CA LEU A 21 -4.14 10.52 0.28
C LEU A 21 -3.37 11.71 0.88
N ARG A 22 -4.04 12.75 1.38
CA ARG A 22 -3.40 13.81 2.18
C ARG A 22 -3.23 13.38 3.64
N ASP A 23 -3.98 12.37 4.09
CA ASP A 23 -3.76 11.77 5.39
C ASP A 23 -2.45 10.99 5.36
N ALA A 24 -1.48 11.46 6.13
CA ALA A 24 -0.17 10.83 6.24
C ALA A 24 -0.30 9.36 6.70
N THR A 25 -1.30 9.04 7.54
CA THR A 25 -1.58 7.68 8.02
C THR A 25 -1.95 6.76 6.87
N VAL A 26 -2.87 7.20 6.00
CA VAL A 26 -3.30 6.43 4.82
C VAL A 26 -2.12 6.22 3.88
N VAL A 27 -1.30 7.24 3.65
CA VAL A 27 -0.11 7.12 2.81
C VAL A 27 0.90 6.15 3.39
N GLN A 28 1.19 6.21 4.70
CA GLN A 28 2.12 5.28 5.33
C GLN A 28 1.58 3.84 5.35
N LEU A 29 0.28 3.66 5.59
CA LEU A 29 -0.37 2.36 5.49
C LEU A 29 -0.22 1.76 4.10
N LEU A 30 -0.52 2.53 3.05
CA LEU A 30 -0.40 2.06 1.67
C LEU A 30 1.04 1.67 1.32
N ARG A 31 2.03 2.49 1.71
CA ARG A 31 3.45 2.19 1.49
C ARG A 31 3.90 0.93 2.23
N ALA A 32 3.45 0.75 3.48
CA ALA A 32 3.76 -0.44 4.26
C ALA A 32 3.15 -1.69 3.60
N VAL A 33 1.89 -1.63 3.15
CA VAL A 33 1.22 -2.75 2.46
C VAL A 33 1.90 -3.10 1.14
N ASP A 34 2.22 -2.10 0.30
CA ASP A 34 2.92 -2.31 -0.98
C ASP A 34 4.31 -2.93 -0.77
N SER A 35 5.02 -2.53 0.29
CA SER A 35 6.32 -3.09 0.65
C SER A 35 6.27 -4.59 0.97
N ILE A 36 5.17 -5.09 1.58
CA ILE A 36 5.02 -6.51 1.91
C ILE A 36 5.08 -7.37 0.65
N SER A 37 4.25 -7.04 -0.35
CA SER A 37 4.17 -7.82 -1.59
C SER A 37 5.46 -7.73 -2.39
N ALA A 38 6.07 -6.54 -2.46
CA ALA A 38 7.36 -6.32 -3.11
C ALA A 38 8.47 -7.18 -2.51
N ASN A 39 8.59 -7.22 -1.18
CA ASN A 39 9.63 -8.01 -0.52
C ASN A 39 9.39 -9.53 -0.64
N ILE A 40 8.14 -9.99 -0.65
CA ILE A 40 7.83 -11.40 -0.91
C ILE A 40 8.26 -11.79 -2.33
N ALA A 41 7.91 -10.98 -3.33
CA ALA A 41 8.28 -11.23 -4.72
C ALA A 41 9.81 -11.20 -4.93
N GLU A 42 10.49 -10.24 -4.32
CA GLU A 42 11.94 -10.13 -4.37
C GLU A 42 12.62 -11.32 -3.68
N GLY A 43 12.11 -11.74 -2.52
CA GLY A 43 12.60 -12.91 -1.79
C GLY A 43 12.40 -14.22 -2.56
N TYR A 44 11.26 -14.38 -3.24
CA TYR A 44 10.98 -15.55 -4.08
C TYR A 44 11.98 -15.68 -5.24
N SER A 45 12.49 -14.55 -5.74
CA SER A 45 13.45 -14.49 -6.83
C SER A 45 14.89 -14.76 -6.40
N ARG A 46 15.16 -14.98 -5.09
CA ARG A 46 16.52 -15.24 -4.58
C ARG A 46 16.89 -16.72 -4.62
N PHE A 47 18.12 -16.98 -5.07
CA PHE A 47 18.69 -18.32 -5.15
C PHE A 47 19.07 -18.88 -3.77
N SER A 48 19.67 -18.06 -2.90
CA SER A 48 20.08 -18.51 -1.57
C SER A 48 18.93 -18.41 -0.56
N GLY A 49 18.80 -19.44 0.29
CA GLY A 49 17.82 -19.43 1.38
C GLY A 49 18.04 -18.30 2.38
N ARG A 50 19.29 -17.89 2.59
CA ARG A 50 19.64 -16.77 3.48
C ARG A 50 19.14 -15.44 2.95
N GLU A 51 19.35 -15.14 1.67
CA GLU A 51 18.84 -13.90 1.07
C GLU A 51 17.31 -13.90 1.03
N ARG A 52 16.69 -15.03 0.66
CA ARG A 52 15.23 -15.17 0.70
C ARG A 52 14.66 -14.90 2.08
N ALA A 53 15.26 -15.49 3.13
CA ALA A 53 14.84 -15.27 4.51
C ALA A 53 14.90 -13.80 4.91
N ARG A 54 15.98 -13.08 4.53
CA ARG A 54 16.11 -11.64 4.80
C ARG A 54 14.96 -10.82 4.18
N PHE A 55 14.59 -11.11 2.93
CA PHE A 55 13.46 -10.43 2.29
C PHE A 55 12.12 -10.75 3.00
N TYR A 56 11.92 -11.98 3.46
CA TYR A 56 10.73 -12.34 4.22
C TYR A 56 10.69 -11.69 5.61
N GLU A 57 11.83 -11.50 6.27
CA GLU A 57 11.93 -10.74 7.51
C GLU A 57 11.54 -9.26 7.30
N ILE A 58 11.97 -8.66 6.18
CA ILE A 58 11.58 -7.29 5.82
C ILE A 58 10.06 -7.23 5.57
N ALA A 59 9.50 -8.18 4.81
CA ALA A 59 8.06 -8.25 4.57
C ALA A 59 7.27 -8.36 5.89
N LEU A 60 7.75 -9.18 6.84
CA LEU A 60 7.15 -9.30 8.17
C LEU A 60 7.24 -7.98 8.96
N GLY A 61 8.35 -7.25 8.85
CA GLY A 61 8.50 -5.91 9.42
C GLY A 61 7.44 -4.94 8.90
N SER A 62 7.29 -4.85 7.57
CA SER A 62 6.27 -4.00 6.94
C SER A 62 4.84 -4.43 7.29
N ALA A 63 4.57 -5.74 7.47
CA ALA A 63 3.27 -6.23 7.91
C ALA A 63 2.91 -5.77 9.34
N ARG A 64 3.89 -5.76 10.24
CA ARG A 64 3.70 -5.23 11.60
C ARG A 64 3.43 -3.74 11.56
N GLU A 65 4.19 -2.99 10.78
CA GLU A 65 4.00 -1.55 10.61
C GLU A 65 2.61 -1.23 10.01
N ALA A 66 2.19 -1.93 8.97
CA ALA A 66 0.87 -1.78 8.37
C ALA A 66 -0.26 -2.00 9.39
N ARG A 67 -0.11 -2.99 10.27
CA ARG A 67 -1.08 -3.24 11.35
C ARG A 67 -1.16 -2.06 12.33
N GLU A 68 -0.02 -1.48 12.71
CA GLU A 68 -0.01 -0.30 13.60
C GLU A 68 -0.67 0.92 12.94
N TRP A 69 -0.47 1.12 11.64
CA TRP A 69 -1.13 2.19 10.89
C TRP A 69 -2.64 1.96 10.72
N TYR A 70 -3.06 0.70 10.54
CA TYR A 70 -4.49 0.36 10.42
C TYR A 70 -5.26 0.50 11.74
N ALA A 71 -4.58 0.32 12.88
CA ALA A 71 -5.18 0.43 14.20
C ALA A 71 -5.29 1.87 14.73
N ARG A 72 -4.76 2.86 13.99
CA ARG A 72 -4.85 4.30 14.31
C ARG A 72 -6.01 4.95 13.60
#